data_AF-A0A635NPX5-F1
#
_entry.id   AF-A0A635NPX5-F1
#
_cell.length_a   1.000
_cell.length_b   1.000
_cell.length_c   1.000
_cell.angle_alpha   90.00
_cell.angle_beta   90.00
_cell.angle_gamma   90.00
#
_symmetry.space_group_name_H-M   'P 1'
#
loop_
_entity.id
_entity.type
_entity.pdbx_description
1 polymer ?
#
loop_
_entity_poly.entity_id
_entity_poly.type
_entity_poly.pdbx_seq_one_letter_code
_entity_poly.pdbx_strand_id
1 'polypeptide(L)'
;MSPKMFALCAIWILLAIPLIAVFSVLDKEWMIGESGINNICDVMRTVENDDSRGFGAMMTLPLFFPFFYVTVYKKIRSWFLYC
;
A
#
# COMPACT_ATOMS: atom_id res chain seq x y z
N MET A 1 2.65 -11.33 20.65
CA MET A 1 2.14 -11.36 19.25
C MET A 1 1.98 -12.81 18.83
N SER A 2 0.87 -13.23 18.24
CA SER A 2 0.76 -14.62 17.73
C SER A 2 1.69 -14.81 16.51
N PRO A 3 2.39 -15.95 16.35
CA PRO A 3 3.30 -16.18 15.22
C PRO A 3 2.62 -16.01 13.86
N LYS A 4 1.31 -16.28 13.79
CA LYS A 4 0.48 -16.05 12.58
C LYS A 4 0.37 -14.57 12.22
N MET A 5 0.26 -13.69 13.20
CA MET A 5 0.22 -12.24 12.97
C MET A 5 1.57 -11.70 12.54
N PHE A 6 2.66 -12.23 13.11
CA PHE A 6 4.01 -11.84 12.73
C PHE A 6 4.31 -12.21 11.27
N ALA A 7 3.94 -13.42 10.85
CA ALA A 7 4.09 -13.87 9.46
C ALA A 7 3.29 -12.99 8.48
N LEU A 8 2.03 -12.64 8.82
CA LEU A 8 1.20 -11.75 8.00
C LEU A 8 1.79 -10.35 7.88
N CYS A 9 2.32 -9.77 8.97
CA CYS A 9 3.00 -8.48 8.93
C CYS A 9 4.29 -8.52 8.09
N ALA A 10 5.07 -9.60 8.20
CA ALA A 10 6.30 -9.76 7.40
C ALA A 10 5.99 -9.86 5.90
N ILE A 11 5.00 -10.67 5.51
CA ILE A 11 4.53 -10.78 4.12
C ILE A 11 4.01 -9.43 3.62
N TRP A 12 3.28 -8.70 4.45
CA TRP A 12 2.79 -7.37 4.11
C TRP A 12 3.93 -6.38 3.84
N ILE A 13 4.93 -6.32 4.72
CA ILE A 13 6.07 -5.41 4.54
C ILE A 13 6.85 -5.78 3.27
N LEU A 14 7.07 -7.07 3.02
CA LEU A 14 7.78 -7.55 1.83
C LEU A 14 7.04 -7.24 0.52
N LEU A 15 5.71 -7.19 0.54
CA LEU A 15 4.90 -6.76 -0.60
C LEU A 15 4.81 -5.24 -0.73
N ALA A 16 4.73 -4.52 0.38
CA ALA A 16 4.58 -3.07 0.40
C ALA A 16 5.82 -2.35 -0.12
N ILE A 17 7.03 -2.82 0.20
CA ILE A 17 8.29 -2.20 -0.26
C ILE A 17 8.38 -2.10 -1.80
N PRO A 18 8.22 -3.19 -2.58
CA PRO A 18 8.28 -3.11 -4.03
C PRO A 18 7.09 -2.34 -4.62
N LEU A 19 5.90 -2.44 -4.02
CA LEU A 19 4.73 -1.67 -4.43
C LEU A 19 4.98 -0.15 -4.32
N ILE A 20 5.56 0.29 -3.21
CA ILE A 20 5.92 1.69 -3.01
C ILE A 20 7.05 2.08 -3.96
N ALA A 21 8.08 1.26 -4.11
CA ALA A 21 9.20 1.57 -5.02
C ALA A 21 8.76 1.74 -6.48
N VAL A 22 7.78 0.96 -6.96
CA VAL A 22 7.28 1.05 -8.34
C VAL A 22 6.28 2.20 -8.54
N PHE A 23 5.43 2.47 -7.54
CA PHE A 23 4.33 3.43 -7.65
C PHE A 23 4.57 4.78 -6.96
N SER A 24 5.71 4.97 -6.32
CA SER A 24 6.06 6.25 -5.69
C SER A 24 6.40 7.30 -6.75
N VAL A 25 5.58 8.35 -6.79
CA VAL A 25 5.76 9.52 -7.68
C VAL A 25 7.06 10.27 -7.35
N LEU A 26 7.53 10.20 -6.10
CA LEU A 26 8.77 10.85 -5.64
C LEU A 26 10.00 10.31 -6.40
N ASP A 27 10.05 9.02 -6.68
CA ASP A 27 11.17 8.39 -7.40
C ASP A 27 11.14 8.67 -8.90
N LYS A 28 10.27 9.55 -9.44
CA LYS A 28 10.19 9.89 -10.87
C LYS A 28 10.63 11.31 -11.20
N GLU A 29 11.21 12.02 -10.23
CA GLU A 29 11.80 13.34 -10.43
C GLU A 29 12.98 13.35 -11.42
N TRP A 30 13.63 12.19 -11.64
CA TRP A 30 14.64 12.01 -12.69
C TRP A 30 14.08 12.04 -14.12
N MET A 31 12.75 11.98 -14.31
CA MET A 31 12.11 12.13 -15.63
C MET A 31 12.03 13.60 -16.07
N ILE A 32 12.33 14.55 -15.17
CA ILE A 32 12.39 15.98 -15.50
C ILE A 32 13.58 16.21 -16.43
N GLY A 33 13.31 16.58 -17.68
CA GLY A 33 14.33 16.80 -18.71
C GLY A 33 14.33 15.76 -19.84
N GLU A 34 13.58 14.67 -19.73
CA GLU A 34 13.33 13.72 -20.82
C GLU A 34 11.88 13.83 -21.32
N SER A 35 11.69 13.64 -22.64
CA SER A 35 10.36 13.44 -23.26
C SER A 35 9.30 14.54 -23.06
N GLY A 36 9.70 15.81 -22.95
CA GLY A 36 8.75 16.94 -22.87
C GLY A 36 8.17 17.19 -21.48
N ILE A 37 8.67 16.49 -20.46
CA ILE A 37 8.35 16.72 -19.05
C ILE A 37 9.34 17.76 -18.51
N ASN A 38 8.88 19.01 -18.38
CA ASN A 38 9.74 20.14 -18.02
C ASN A 38 9.69 20.50 -16.54
N ASN A 39 8.68 20.02 -15.83
CA ASN A 39 8.43 20.36 -14.43
C ASN A 39 7.78 19.18 -13.68
N ILE A 40 7.74 19.31 -12.35
CA ILE A 40 7.16 18.31 -11.45
C ILE A 40 5.64 18.12 -11.68
N CYS A 41 4.93 19.14 -12.16
CA CYS A 41 3.49 19.06 -12.45
C CYS A 41 3.22 18.16 -13.65
N ASP A 42 4.08 18.19 -14.67
CA ASP A 42 4.01 17.32 -15.84
C ASP A 42 4.30 15.86 -15.44
N VAL A 43 5.26 15.62 -14.54
CA VAL A 43 5.52 14.29 -13.94
C VAL A 43 4.29 13.77 -13.21
N MET A 44 3.68 14.60 -12.36
CA MET A 44 2.47 14.20 -11.64
C MET A 44 1.33 13.86 -12.60
N ARG A 45 1.17 14.64 -13.68
CA ARG A 45 0.10 14.43 -14.67
C ARG A 45 0.29 13.15 -15.48
N THR A 46 1.52 12.79 -15.87
CA THR A 46 1.78 11.51 -16.54
C THR A 46 1.55 10.33 -15.60
N VAL A 47 1.99 10.42 -14.35
CA VAL A 47 1.78 9.34 -13.36
C VAL A 47 0.29 9.20 -12.98
N GLU A 48 -0.45 10.29 -12.89
CA GLU A 48 -1.89 10.27 -12.62
C GLU A 48 -2.69 9.72 -13.81
N ASN A 49 -2.25 9.95 -15.04
CA ASN A 49 -2.86 9.35 -16.23
C ASN A 49 -2.52 7.85 -16.36
N ASP A 50 -1.37 7.42 -15.83
CA ASP A 50 -0.92 6.03 -15.75
C ASP A 50 -1.36 5.41 -14.41
N ASP A 51 -2.66 5.49 -14.14
CA ASP A 51 -3.27 5.28 -12.82
C ASP A 51 -3.19 3.82 -12.33
N SER A 52 -2.02 3.49 -11.82
CA SER A 52 -1.67 2.21 -11.22
C SER A 52 -2.18 2.03 -9.79
N ARG A 53 -2.81 3.07 -9.21
CA ARG A 53 -3.38 3.03 -7.86
C ARG A 53 -4.44 1.95 -7.73
N GLY A 54 -5.20 1.67 -8.80
CA GLY A 54 -6.16 0.57 -8.83
C GLY A 54 -5.51 -0.80 -8.65
N PHE A 55 -4.36 -1.02 -9.29
CA PHE A 55 -3.57 -2.25 -9.13
C PHE A 55 -2.96 -2.36 -7.72
N GLY A 56 -2.40 -1.25 -7.22
CA GLY A 56 -1.90 -1.17 -5.85
C GLY A 56 -2.99 -1.51 -4.83
N ALA A 57 -4.20 -0.97 -5.01
CA ALA A 57 -5.37 -1.28 -4.17
C ALA A 57 -5.81 -2.75 -4.29
N MET A 58 -5.88 -3.32 -5.49
CA MET A 58 -6.20 -4.75 -5.69
C MET A 58 -5.23 -5.68 -4.97
N MET A 59 -3.94 -5.33 -4.89
CA MET A 59 -2.92 -6.13 -4.22
C MET A 59 -2.91 -5.93 -2.70
N THR A 60 -3.25 -4.73 -2.23
CA THR A 60 -3.20 -4.38 -0.81
C THR A 60 -4.48 -4.73 -0.03
N LEU A 61 -5.66 -4.55 -0.64
CA LEU A 61 -6.95 -4.81 0.02
C LEU A 61 -7.10 -6.27 0.52
N PRO A 62 -6.72 -7.32 -0.24
CA PRO A 62 -6.85 -8.71 0.21
C PRO A 62 -5.97 -9.07 1.41
N LEU A 63 -4.92 -8.29 1.69
CA LEU A 63 -4.04 -8.49 2.84
C LEU A 63 -4.42 -7.60 4.02
N PHE A 64 -4.87 -6.37 3.74
CA PHE A 64 -5.28 -5.41 4.75
C PHE A 64 -6.61 -5.79 5.41
N PHE A 65 -7.61 -6.23 4.63
CA PHE A 65 -8.93 -6.60 5.15
C PHE A 65 -8.90 -7.78 6.14
N PRO A 66 -8.21 -8.90 5.89
CA PRO A 66 -8.12 -9.99 6.86
C PRO A 66 -7.38 -9.58 8.14
N PHE A 67 -6.33 -8.76 8.02
CA PHE A 67 -5.61 -8.25 9.17
C PHE A 67 -6.52 -7.34 10.03
N PHE A 68 -7.24 -6.42 9.39
CA PHE A 68 -8.20 -5.53 10.04
C PHE A 68 -9.36 -6.32 10.66
N TYR A 69 -9.91 -7.29 9.93
CA TYR A 69 -10.97 -8.18 10.41
C TYR A 69 -10.53 -8.97 11.66
N VAL A 70 -9.35 -9.60 11.65
CA VAL A 70 -8.88 -10.38 12.80
C VAL A 70 -8.61 -9.49 14.02
N THR A 71 -8.07 -8.29 13.82
CA THR A 71 -7.78 -7.35 14.92
C THR A 71 -9.06 -6.76 15.52
N VAL A 72 -10.00 -6.30 14.69
CA VAL A 72 -11.31 -5.79 15.13
C VAL A 72 -12.16 -6.91 15.75
N TYR A 73 -12.23 -8.09 15.12
CA TYR A 73 -12.97 -9.23 15.67
C TYR A 73 -12.43 -9.68 17.03
N LYS A 74 -11.11 -9.77 17.20
CA LYS A 74 -10.51 -10.07 18.51
C LYS A 74 -10.85 -9.01 19.55
N LYS A 75 -10.85 -7.73 19.17
CA LYS A 75 -11.17 -6.63 20.08
C LYS A 75 -12.64 -6.63 20.50
N ILE A 76 -13.57 -6.82 19.55
CA ILE A 76 -15.01 -6.94 19.83
C ILE A 76 -15.30 -8.17 20.70
N ARG A 77 -14.73 -9.33 20.36
CA ARG A 77 -14.97 -10.56 21.13
C ARG A 77 -14.36 -10.50 22.53
N SER A 78 -13.21 -9.83 22.69
CA SER A 78 -12.64 -9.54 24.01
C SER A 78 -13.57 -8.63 24.80
N TRP A 79 -14.08 -7.56 24.20
CA TRP A 79 -14.99 -6.64 24.89
C TRP A 79 -16.28 -7.35 25.33
N PHE A 80 -16.85 -8.22 24.49
CA PHE A 80 -18.03 -9.02 24.81
C PHE A 80 -17.79 -10.08 25.90
N LEU A 81 -16.54 -10.51 26.13
CA LEU A 81 -16.19 -11.47 27.18
C LEU A 81 -15.85 -10.80 28.53
N TYR A 82 -15.54 -9.50 28.51
CA TYR A 82 -15.23 -8.69 29.70
C TYR A 82 -16.35 -7.68 30.05
N CYS A 83 -17.51 -7.76 29.37
CA CYS A 83 -18.75 -7.06 29.70
C CYS A 83 -19.76 -8.01 30.33
#